data_AF-A0A7S0AA06-F1
#
_entry.id   AF-A0A7S0AA06-F1
#
_cell.length_a   1.000
_cell.length_b   1.000
_cell.length_c   1.000
_cell.angle_alpha   90.00
_cell.angle_beta   90.00
_cell.angle_gamma   90.00
#
_symmetry.space_group_name_H-M   'P 1'
#
loop_
_entity.id
_entity.type
_entity.pdbx_description
1 polymer ?
#
loop_
_entity_poly.entity_id
_entity_poly.type
_entity_poly.pdbx_seq_one_letter_code
_entity_poly.pdbx_strand_id
1 'polypeptide(L)'
;SSGGLSGSSQWGRHAKRNSLLPVCTFVMVAVPQYKLGTVVVYEGDEYTRRTLAAVVAGPHEDGTYDLDCKLRVPPKSIRAVAGGEKVEYFSASISKWIPSQVLRKGKAPGTFDLDCKEGVDLRRMRLPQDEAEVTPQHAKHQTRTPSQSTTSPQSDAKDSSPVFNPGGTPAVQP
;
A
#
# COMPACT_ATOMS: atom_id res chain seq x y z
N SER A 1 -93.65 -22.58 16.35
CA SER A 1 -92.25 -22.94 16.14
C SER A 1 -91.37 -22.13 17.05
N SER A 2 -90.47 -22.84 17.70
CA SER A 2 -89.64 -22.52 18.85
C SER A 2 -88.28 -21.94 18.43
N GLY A 3 -87.61 -21.25 19.37
CA GLY A 3 -86.18 -20.90 19.34
C GLY A 3 -85.91 -19.46 18.91
N GLY A 4 -85.02 -18.69 19.54
CA GLY A 4 -84.05 -19.01 20.57
C GLY A 4 -83.27 -17.73 20.93
N LEU A 5 -82.83 -17.67 22.18
CA LEU A 5 -82.12 -16.59 22.86
C LEU A 5 -80.67 -16.41 22.37
N SER A 6 -80.13 -15.26 22.74
CA SER A 6 -78.74 -15.04 23.18
C SER A 6 -77.68 -14.77 22.10
N GLY A 7 -76.97 -13.66 22.29
CA GLY A 7 -75.84 -13.26 21.47
C GLY A 7 -75.11 -12.03 21.99
N SER A 8 -74.86 -11.97 23.30
CA SER A 8 -73.90 -11.04 23.90
C SER A 8 -72.49 -11.42 23.47
N SER A 9 -71.70 -10.52 22.88
CA SER A 9 -70.22 -10.54 22.89
C SER A 9 -69.73 -9.24 22.25
N GLN A 10 -69.02 -8.32 22.90
CA GLN A 10 -67.78 -8.37 23.68
C GLN A 10 -66.84 -7.35 22.99
N TRP A 11 -66.76 -6.14 23.55
CA TRP A 11 -65.91 -5.05 23.05
C TRP A 11 -64.44 -5.40 23.34
N GLY A 12 -63.76 -5.90 22.31
CA GLY A 12 -62.40 -6.40 22.40
C GLY A 12 -61.34 -5.37 21.97
N ARG A 13 -60.57 -4.93 22.97
CA ARG A 13 -59.11 -4.70 22.93
C ARG A 13 -58.57 -3.45 22.22
N HIS A 14 -58.28 -2.47 23.07
CA HIS A 14 -57.23 -1.46 22.93
C HIS A 14 -55.91 -2.07 22.43
N ALA A 15 -55.50 -1.76 21.21
CA ALA A 15 -54.18 -2.11 20.68
C ALA A 15 -53.15 -1.04 21.11
N LYS A 16 -52.34 -1.34 22.12
CA LYS A 16 -51.11 -0.58 22.44
C LYS A 16 -50.13 -0.77 21.28
N ARG A 17 -50.03 0.23 20.39
CA ARG A 17 -48.99 0.30 19.35
C ARG A 17 -47.67 0.61 20.05
N ASN A 18 -46.89 -0.44 20.32
CA ASN A 18 -45.54 -0.33 20.83
C ASN A 18 -44.64 0.16 19.68
N SER A 19 -44.40 1.48 19.59
CA SER A 19 -43.55 2.08 18.57
C SER A 19 -42.07 1.87 18.92
N LEU A 20 -41.57 0.66 18.66
CA LEU A 20 -40.14 0.40 18.56
C LEU A 20 -39.65 1.03 17.26
N LEU A 21 -39.25 2.31 17.32
CA LEU A 21 -38.48 2.89 16.23
C LEU A 21 -37.14 2.13 16.15
N PRO A 22 -36.71 1.71 14.94
CA PRO A 22 -35.40 1.11 14.78
C PRO A 22 -34.36 2.18 15.13
N VAL A 23 -33.58 1.91 16.17
CA VAL A 23 -32.32 2.62 16.42
C VAL A 23 -31.43 2.38 15.20
N CYS A 24 -31.38 3.35 14.29
CA CYS A 24 -30.37 3.41 13.25
C CYS A 24 -29.03 3.62 13.94
N THR A 25 -28.36 2.52 14.29
CA THR A 25 -26.98 2.53 14.75
C THR A 25 -26.13 3.03 13.59
N PHE A 26 -25.84 4.33 13.58
CA PHE A 26 -24.96 4.95 12.60
C PHE A 26 -23.53 4.49 12.91
N VAL A 27 -23.07 3.45 12.22
CA VAL A 27 -21.69 2.97 12.35
C VAL A 27 -20.81 4.02 11.68
N MET A 28 -20.19 4.88 12.49
CA MET A 28 -19.12 5.76 12.01
C MET A 28 -17.93 4.88 11.61
N VAL A 29 -17.77 4.65 10.31
CA VAL A 29 -16.58 3.97 9.77
C VAL A 29 -15.41 4.91 9.98
N ALA A 30 -14.47 4.52 10.84
CA ALA A 30 -13.24 5.27 11.06
C ALA A 30 -12.49 5.38 9.72
N VAL A 31 -12.37 6.61 9.20
CA VAL A 31 -11.64 6.87 7.96
C VAL A 31 -10.14 6.74 8.26
N PRO A 32 -9.40 5.88 7.55
CA PRO A 32 -7.96 5.76 7.76
C PRO A 32 -7.28 7.10 7.48
N GLN A 33 -6.46 7.57 8.43
CA GLN A 33 -5.66 8.78 8.28
C GLN A 33 -4.25 8.42 7.81
N TYR A 34 -3.87 8.90 6.63
CA TYR A 34 -2.54 8.69 6.06
C TYR A 34 -1.66 9.92 6.29
N LYS A 35 -0.41 9.72 6.72
CA LYS A 35 0.55 10.82 6.91
C LYS A 35 1.16 11.25 5.57
N LEU A 36 1.54 12.52 5.45
CA LEU A 36 2.28 13.02 4.28
C LEU A 36 3.59 12.24 4.09
N GLY A 37 3.93 11.93 2.84
CA GLY A 37 5.05 11.07 2.46
C GLY A 37 4.81 9.58 2.72
N THR A 38 3.66 9.18 3.26
CA THR A 38 3.30 7.75 3.35
C THR A 38 3.06 7.22 1.96
N VAL A 39 3.65 6.07 1.68
CA VAL A 39 3.38 5.35 0.44
C VAL A 39 2.15 4.46 0.61
N VAL A 40 1.28 4.56 -0.37
CA VAL A 40 0.01 3.86 -0.46
C VAL A 40 -0.11 3.20 -1.82
N VAL A 41 -0.94 2.17 -1.91
CA VAL A 41 -1.38 1.59 -3.18
C VAL A 41 -2.62 2.36 -3.61
N TYR A 42 -2.56 2.98 -4.78
CA TYR A 42 -3.71 3.55 -5.45
C TYR A 42 -4.36 2.50 -6.34
N GLU A 43 -5.62 2.19 -6.03
CA GLU A 43 -6.50 1.35 -6.83
C GLU A 43 -7.36 2.27 -7.68
N GLY A 44 -6.94 2.45 -8.93
CA GLY A 44 -7.64 3.30 -9.88
C GLY A 44 -8.87 2.65 -10.49
N ASP A 45 -9.45 3.34 -11.47
CA ASP A 45 -10.53 2.82 -12.31
C ASP A 45 -10.06 1.66 -13.21
N GLU A 46 -11.00 1.08 -13.97
CA GLU A 46 -10.80 -0.10 -14.83
C GLU A 46 -9.57 0.01 -15.78
N TYR A 47 -9.16 1.22 -16.13
CA TYR A 47 -8.03 1.47 -17.02
C TYR A 47 -6.73 1.75 -16.28
N THR A 48 -6.83 2.19 -15.03
CA THR A 48 -5.68 2.59 -14.24
C THR A 48 -5.20 1.41 -13.40
N ARG A 49 -4.09 0.81 -13.82
CA ARG A 49 -3.43 -0.26 -13.07
C ARG A 49 -3.12 0.20 -11.65
N ARG A 50 -3.08 -0.76 -10.71
CA ARG A 50 -2.63 -0.50 -9.34
C ARG A 50 -1.22 0.08 -9.37
N THR A 51 -1.02 1.22 -8.74
CA THR A 51 0.28 1.88 -8.67
C THR A 51 0.62 2.24 -7.23
N LEU A 52 1.91 2.22 -6.91
CA LEU A 52 2.39 2.83 -5.68
C LEU A 52 2.43 4.33 -5.86
N ALA A 53 2.02 5.05 -4.84
CA ALA A 53 1.95 6.50 -4.84
C ALA A 53 2.26 7.04 -3.45
N ALA A 54 2.85 8.23 -3.37
CA ALA A 54 3.09 8.92 -2.12
C ALA A 54 1.96 9.91 -1.82
N VAL A 55 1.51 9.98 -0.56
CA VAL A 55 0.56 11.01 -0.13
C VAL A 55 1.28 12.35 -0.07
N VAL A 56 0.85 13.29 -0.91
CA VAL A 56 1.41 14.64 -1.02
C VAL A 56 0.64 15.64 -0.16
N ALA A 57 -0.69 15.51 -0.08
CA ALA A 57 -1.54 16.36 0.75
C ALA A 57 -2.82 15.64 1.23
N GLY A 58 -3.49 16.21 2.25
CA GLY A 58 -4.76 15.74 2.80
C GLY A 58 -4.68 15.32 4.28
N PRO A 59 -5.82 14.90 4.88
CA PRO A 59 -7.15 14.86 4.27
C PRO A 59 -7.69 16.27 3.99
N HIS A 60 -8.31 16.44 2.82
CA HIS A 60 -9.06 17.67 2.46
C HIS A 60 -10.41 17.73 3.18
N GLU A 61 -11.13 18.86 3.08
CA GLU A 61 -12.47 19.02 3.67
C GLU A 61 -13.46 17.95 3.17
N ASP A 62 -13.29 17.51 1.91
CA ASP A 62 -14.07 16.44 1.29
C ASP A 62 -13.64 15.01 1.73
N GLY A 63 -12.60 14.91 2.56
CA GLY A 63 -12.00 13.64 3.00
C GLY A 63 -11.10 12.96 1.96
N THR A 64 -10.83 13.61 0.82
CA THR A 64 -9.93 13.12 -0.23
C THR A 64 -8.46 13.41 0.07
N TYR A 65 -7.56 12.69 -0.59
CA TYR A 65 -6.11 12.86 -0.49
C TYR A 65 -5.51 13.21 -1.85
N ASP A 66 -4.43 13.99 -1.86
CA ASP A 66 -3.63 14.20 -3.06
C ASP A 66 -2.46 13.22 -3.05
N LEU A 67 -2.36 12.44 -4.12
CA LEU A 67 -1.27 11.54 -4.40
C LEU A 67 -0.35 12.18 -5.45
N ASP A 68 0.91 11.77 -5.48
CA ASP A 68 1.89 12.23 -6.47
C ASP A 68 1.46 11.93 -7.92
N CYS A 69 0.65 10.90 -8.13
CA CYS A 69 0.09 10.54 -9.45
C CYS A 69 -1.32 11.08 -9.73
N LYS A 70 -2.10 11.48 -8.71
CA LYS A 70 -3.50 11.89 -8.86
C LYS A 70 -4.00 12.75 -7.69
N LEU A 71 -4.70 13.84 -8.01
CA LEU A 71 -5.31 14.73 -7.02
C LEU A 71 -6.71 14.24 -6.60
N ARG A 72 -7.13 14.64 -5.39
CA ARG A 72 -8.48 14.39 -4.83
C ARG A 72 -8.91 12.92 -4.91
N VAL A 73 -8.02 12.01 -4.56
CA VAL A 73 -8.30 10.57 -4.52
C VAL A 73 -9.10 10.24 -3.25
N PRO A 74 -10.25 9.56 -3.37
CA PRO A 74 -11.05 9.19 -2.20
C PRO A 74 -10.35 8.08 -1.41
N PRO A 75 -10.51 8.03 -0.07
CA PRO A 75 -9.84 7.05 0.78
C PRO A 75 -10.19 5.59 0.42
N LYS A 76 -11.34 5.35 -0.22
CA LYS A 76 -11.75 4.03 -0.71
C LYS A 76 -10.86 3.47 -1.83
N SER A 77 -10.15 4.35 -2.56
CA SER A 77 -9.26 3.98 -3.67
C SER A 77 -7.80 3.89 -3.23
N ILE A 78 -7.54 4.01 -1.92
CA ILE A 78 -6.20 4.06 -1.36
C ILE A 78 -6.10 3.01 -0.26
N ARG A 79 -5.11 2.13 -0.34
CA ARG A 79 -4.78 1.20 0.74
C ARG A 79 -3.34 1.35 1.19
N ALA A 80 -3.09 1.09 2.46
CA ALA A 80 -1.73 1.02 2.98
C ALA A 80 -0.98 -0.19 2.37
N VAL A 81 0.31 -0.01 2.08
CA VAL A 81 1.20 -1.13 1.74
C VAL A 81 1.41 -2.00 2.98
N ALA A 82 1.04 -3.27 2.89
CA ALA A 82 1.22 -4.25 3.96
C ALA A 82 2.59 -4.95 3.86
N GLY A 83 3.11 -5.38 5.01
CA GLY A 83 4.21 -6.35 5.01
C GLY A 83 3.75 -7.66 4.37
N GLY A 84 4.56 -8.22 3.49
CA GLY A 84 4.27 -9.38 2.69
C GLY A 84 3.74 -9.07 1.28
N GLU A 85 3.49 -7.81 0.93
CA GLU A 85 3.03 -7.44 -0.41
C GLU A 85 4.10 -7.75 -1.47
N LYS A 86 3.70 -8.37 -2.58
CA LYS A 86 4.58 -8.63 -3.72
C LYS A 86 4.82 -7.35 -4.51
N VAL A 87 6.08 -7.04 -4.76
CA VAL A 87 6.52 -5.84 -5.48
C VAL A 87 7.65 -6.21 -6.44
N GLU A 88 7.93 -5.34 -7.39
CA GLU A 88 9.13 -5.45 -8.23
C GLU A 88 10.06 -4.29 -7.92
N TYR A 89 11.35 -4.60 -7.72
CA TYR A 89 12.42 -3.64 -7.49
C TYR A 89 13.27 -3.45 -8.74
N PHE A 90 13.55 -2.20 -9.12
CA PHE A 90 14.46 -1.89 -10.20
C PHE A 90 15.92 -1.90 -9.74
N SER A 91 16.66 -2.92 -10.16
CA SER A 91 18.10 -3.02 -9.88
C SER A 91 18.91 -2.26 -10.93
N ALA A 92 19.53 -1.15 -10.52
CA ALA A 92 20.34 -0.31 -11.39
C ALA A 92 21.61 -1.01 -11.94
N SER A 93 22.13 -2.03 -11.25
CA SER A 93 23.33 -2.76 -11.69
C SER A 93 23.05 -3.70 -12.88
N ILE A 94 21.85 -4.27 -12.94
CA ILE A 94 21.42 -5.19 -14.01
C ILE A 94 20.34 -4.59 -14.92
N SER A 95 19.95 -3.33 -14.67
CA SER A 95 18.91 -2.59 -15.39
C SER A 95 17.61 -3.39 -15.59
N LYS A 96 17.21 -4.16 -14.57
CA LYS A 96 16.07 -5.09 -14.64
C LYS A 96 15.20 -4.99 -13.38
N TRP A 97 13.90 -5.21 -13.57
CA TRP A 97 12.93 -5.38 -12.50
C TRP A 97 13.05 -6.79 -11.91
N ILE A 98 13.23 -6.88 -10.60
CA ILE A 98 13.39 -8.12 -9.85
C ILE A 98 12.17 -8.27 -8.94
N PRO A 99 11.45 -9.41 -9.00
CA PRO A 99 10.36 -9.67 -8.07
C PRO A 99 10.90 -9.78 -6.64
N SER A 100 10.18 -9.18 -5.71
CA SER A 100 10.60 -9.00 -4.32
C SER A 100 9.37 -8.88 -3.42
N GLN A 101 9.57 -8.92 -2.11
CA GLN A 101 8.50 -8.82 -1.14
C GLN A 101 8.79 -7.73 -0.12
N VAL A 102 7.78 -6.92 0.20
CA VAL A 102 7.90 -5.89 1.25
C VAL A 102 7.99 -6.60 2.59
N LEU A 103 9.06 -6.41 3.35
CA LEU A 103 9.14 -6.93 4.71
C LEU A 103 8.48 -5.96 5.69
N ARG A 104 8.86 -4.68 5.61
CA ARG A 104 8.38 -3.62 6.50
C ARG A 104 8.63 -2.24 5.90
N LYS A 105 8.03 -1.22 6.53
CA LYS A 105 8.35 0.18 6.25
C LYS A 105 9.78 0.48 6.72
N GLY A 106 10.55 1.17 5.87
CA GLY A 106 11.93 1.55 6.18
C GLY A 106 11.99 2.63 7.26
N LYS A 107 13.20 2.91 7.75
CA LYS A 107 13.44 3.95 8.77
C LYS A 107 13.17 5.36 8.22
N ALA A 108 13.40 5.58 6.93
CA ALA A 108 13.16 6.87 6.27
C ALA A 108 11.76 6.90 5.64
N PRO A 109 11.06 8.06 5.68
CA PRO A 109 9.76 8.20 5.02
C PRO A 109 9.91 7.94 3.52
N GLY A 110 8.97 7.19 2.94
CA GLY A 110 9.01 6.84 1.52
C GLY A 110 9.95 5.68 1.15
N THR A 111 10.61 5.06 2.13
CA THR A 111 11.47 3.88 1.91
C THR A 111 10.85 2.61 2.47
N PHE A 112 11.17 1.47 1.86
CA PHE A 112 10.75 0.14 2.32
C PHE A 112 11.93 -0.81 2.42
N ASP A 113 11.86 -1.70 3.41
CA ASP A 113 12.78 -2.82 3.49
C ASP A 113 12.17 -3.98 2.71
N LEU A 114 12.86 -4.40 1.65
CA LEU A 114 12.51 -5.54 0.83
C LEU A 114 13.35 -6.75 1.24
N ASP A 115 12.88 -7.95 0.89
CA ASP A 115 13.61 -9.21 1.15
C ASP A 115 15.03 -9.23 0.56
N CYS A 116 15.23 -8.56 -0.58
CA CYS A 116 16.53 -8.48 -1.24
C CYS A 116 17.38 -7.26 -0.84
N LYS A 117 16.76 -6.18 -0.32
CA LYS A 117 17.44 -4.91 -0.04
C LYS A 117 16.64 -4.01 0.91
N GLU A 118 17.33 -3.45 1.90
CA GLU A 118 16.76 -2.49 2.85
C GLU A 118 16.76 -1.05 2.30
N GLY A 119 15.84 -0.21 2.78
CA GLY A 119 15.80 1.22 2.48
C GLY A 119 15.60 1.56 0.99
N VAL A 120 14.79 0.80 0.27
CA VAL A 120 14.50 1.03 -1.14
C VAL A 120 13.50 2.18 -1.32
N ASP A 121 13.83 3.13 -2.17
CA ASP A 121 12.95 4.24 -2.54
C ASP A 121 11.75 3.80 -3.38
N LEU A 122 10.61 4.45 -3.16
CA LEU A 122 9.38 4.29 -3.94
C LEU A 122 9.60 4.31 -5.46
N ARG A 123 10.45 5.21 -5.97
CA ARG A 123 10.69 5.38 -7.42
C ARG A 123 11.33 4.16 -8.07
N ARG A 124 11.93 3.27 -7.28
CA ARG A 124 12.53 2.00 -7.74
C ARG A 124 11.63 0.81 -7.46
N MET A 125 10.41 1.03 -6.99
CA MET A 125 9.43 -0.01 -6.71
C MET A 125 8.23 0.15 -7.63
N ARG A 126 7.65 -0.97 -8.06
CA ARG A 126 6.34 -1.00 -8.70
C ARG A 126 5.58 -2.23 -8.24
N LEU A 127 4.26 -2.21 -8.36
CA LEU A 127 3.47 -3.42 -8.18
C LEU A 127 3.68 -4.33 -9.39
N PRO A 128 3.74 -5.67 -9.20
CA PRO A 128 3.75 -6.58 -10.32
C PRO A 128 2.52 -6.27 -11.15
N GLN A 129 2.72 -6.07 -12.45
CA GLN A 129 1.60 -6.02 -13.38
C GLN A 129 0.99 -7.42 -13.28
N ASP A 130 -0.24 -7.52 -12.77
CA ASP A 130 -0.96 -8.78 -12.59
C ASP A 130 -0.84 -9.57 -13.89
N GLU A 131 0.12 -10.50 -13.93
CA GLU A 131 0.32 -11.42 -15.02
C GLU A 131 -0.67 -12.52 -14.68
N ALA A 132 -1.93 -12.23 -15.02
CA ALA A 132 -3.11 -13.02 -14.71
C ALA A 132 -2.76 -14.51 -14.72
N GLU A 133 -2.70 -15.11 -13.53
CA GLU A 133 -2.56 -16.54 -13.30
C GLU A 133 -1.47 -17.27 -14.13
N VAL A 134 -0.22 -16.82 -14.11
CA VAL A 134 0.86 -17.78 -14.37
C VAL A 134 1.01 -18.66 -13.14
N THR A 135 0.16 -19.70 -13.10
CA THR A 135 0.11 -20.78 -12.12
C THR A 135 1.54 -21.21 -11.75
N PRO A 136 1.88 -21.36 -10.46
CA PRO A 136 3.22 -21.75 -10.03
C PRO A 136 3.51 -23.21 -10.40
N GLN A 137 4.01 -23.45 -11.62
CA GLN A 137 4.65 -24.71 -12.02
C GLN A 137 6.18 -24.65 -11.88
N HIS A 138 6.70 -23.98 -10.85
CA HIS A 138 8.14 -24.04 -10.53
C HIS A 138 8.41 -24.27 -9.04
N ALA A 139 7.67 -25.20 -8.44
CA ALA A 139 8.25 -26.02 -7.39
C ALA A 139 8.88 -27.25 -8.06
N LYS A 140 10.22 -27.40 -7.92
CA LYS A 140 11.07 -28.58 -8.23
C LYS A 140 12.19 -28.39 -9.27
N HIS A 141 12.95 -27.30 -9.28
CA HIS A 141 14.33 -27.37 -9.81
C HIS A 141 15.29 -26.45 -9.03
N GLN A 142 15.42 -26.67 -7.72
CA GLN A 142 16.75 -26.55 -7.09
C GLN A 142 17.47 -27.88 -7.27
N THR A 143 17.84 -28.18 -8.52
CA THR A 143 18.91 -29.15 -8.75
C THR A 143 20.19 -28.44 -8.33
N ARG A 144 20.70 -28.82 -7.16
CA ARG A 144 22.07 -28.55 -6.75
C ARG A 144 22.98 -29.06 -7.87
N THR A 145 23.58 -28.16 -8.62
CA THR A 145 24.81 -28.47 -9.36
C THR A 145 25.96 -27.88 -8.57
N PRO A 146 26.77 -28.70 -7.89
CA PRO A 146 28.04 -28.25 -7.33
C PRO A 146 29.06 -28.12 -8.47
N SER A 147 30.11 -27.32 -8.22
CA SER A 147 31.30 -27.11 -9.06
C SER A 147 31.12 -25.97 -10.08
N GLN A 148 32.01 -24.99 -10.23
CA GLN A 148 33.45 -25.01 -10.00
C GLN A 148 33.94 -23.64 -9.52
N SER A 149 34.86 -23.72 -8.56
CA SER A 149 36.00 -22.83 -8.37
C SER A 149 36.55 -22.26 -9.68
N THR A 150 36.67 -20.94 -9.77
CA THR A 150 37.77 -20.32 -10.51
C THR A 150 38.29 -19.14 -9.71
N THR A 151 39.25 -19.50 -8.85
CA THR A 151 40.40 -18.69 -8.46
C THR A 151 40.88 -17.78 -9.59
N SER A 152 41.12 -16.50 -9.29
CA SER A 152 42.33 -15.72 -9.64
C SER A 152 42.05 -14.20 -9.48
N PRO A 153 43.06 -13.33 -9.40
CA PRO A 153 43.85 -13.13 -8.20
C PRO A 153 43.84 -11.66 -7.75
N GLN A 154 44.25 -11.49 -6.50
CA GLN A 154 44.85 -10.30 -5.94
C GLN A 154 45.79 -9.58 -6.92
N SER A 155 45.50 -8.30 -7.20
CA SER A 155 46.48 -7.27 -7.56
C SER A 155 46.00 -6.00 -6.84
N ASP A 156 46.63 -5.65 -5.73
CA ASP A 156 47.83 -4.80 -5.68
C ASP A 156 47.60 -3.40 -6.24
N ALA A 157 47.61 -2.45 -5.30
CA ALA A 157 48.16 -1.10 -5.38
C ALA A 157 47.73 -0.17 -6.52
N LYS A 158 46.94 0.84 -6.14
CA LYS A 158 47.12 2.28 -6.42
C LYS A 158 45.99 3.01 -5.70
N ASP A 159 46.20 3.50 -4.49
CA ASP A 159 46.87 4.80 -4.25
C ASP A 159 46.50 5.83 -5.31
N SER A 160 45.40 6.55 -5.04
CA SER A 160 45.08 7.85 -5.62
C SER A 160 44.06 8.50 -4.71
N SER A 161 44.57 9.05 -3.61
CA SER A 161 43.86 10.05 -2.82
C SER A 161 43.50 11.24 -3.72
N PRO A 162 42.24 11.69 -3.77
CA PRO A 162 41.94 13.02 -4.28
C PRO A 162 42.48 14.05 -3.30
N VAL A 163 43.38 14.88 -3.80
CA VAL A 163 43.94 16.07 -3.13
C VAL A 163 42.80 16.96 -2.64
N PHE A 164 42.83 17.23 -1.34
CA PHE A 164 42.04 18.25 -0.66
C PHE A 164 42.47 19.62 -1.21
N ASN A 165 41.55 20.36 -1.84
CA ASN A 165 41.75 21.77 -2.18
C ASN A 165 41.08 22.66 -1.10
N PRO A 166 41.83 23.22 -0.14
CA PRO A 166 41.33 24.27 0.73
C PRO A 166 41.57 25.62 0.05
N GLY A 167 40.58 26.18 -0.63
CA GLY A 167 40.75 27.51 -1.21
C GLY A 167 39.53 28.02 -1.93
N GLY A 168 38.71 28.81 -1.23
CA GLY A 168 37.64 29.55 -1.88
C GLY A 168 36.60 30.11 -0.92
N THR A 169 36.99 31.04 -0.05
CA THR A 169 36.07 32.02 0.52
C THR A 169 35.81 33.12 -0.51
N PRO A 170 34.58 33.32 -1.03
CA PRO A 170 34.22 34.59 -1.64
C PRO A 170 33.61 35.52 -0.59
N ALA A 171 34.38 36.60 -0.38
CA ALA A 171 34.01 37.95 0.00
C ALA A 171 32.53 38.22 0.37
N VAL A 172 32.37 38.65 1.62
CA VAL A 172 31.36 39.62 2.05
C VAL A 172 31.48 40.88 1.17
N GLN A 173 30.36 41.35 0.64
CA GLN A 173 30.21 42.73 0.16
C GLN A 173 29.02 43.40 0.87
N PRO A 174 29.12 44.72 1.12
CA PRO A 174 28.24 45.49 2.00
C PRO A 174 26.86 45.80 1.41
#